data_AF-A0A812T966-F1
#
_entry.id   AF-A0A812T966-F1
#
_cell.length_a   1.000
_cell.length_b   1.000
_cell.length_c   1.000
_cell.angle_alpha   90.00
_cell.angle_beta   90.00
_cell.angle_gamma   90.00
#
_symmetry.space_group_name_H-M   'P 1'
#
loop_
_entity.id
_entity.type
_entity.pdbx_description
1 polymer ?
#
loop_
_entity_poly.entity_id
_entity_poly.type
_entity_poly.pdbx_seq_one_letter_code
_entity_poly.pdbx_strand_id
1 'polypeptide(L)'
;MWERASSEFRRTLRFVVVTWVLARIVSRCAEVFCPPGCVAALRPAIPEMINPGMVTPIKVTKSMAASSRSRREAGSSGHPAQGAQRAMPAGPLLEVSVGNDHSCALKTGGNLVCFGSNKNGQCDVPADLAPLLAVSAGGGHTCGIKKDGHLVCFGLNNYGQCNVPVDLGPVLEVAAGHDHTCAVRAEGHLVCFGNTGSGQCDVPADFGPVLAISAGLSHTCVVGVSFQLVCFGHQFGRKASCPRHVPADLGPVLAVSTGATHTCAVGRDARLVCFGCWNDSPTACDVPANLGPVLSVAVGEDYTCAVRSDAQLVCFGSNPLGASDAPADLGPVSAVYAGVFYTCAVRKDGQLVCFGDNSAGQCNVPTIW
;
A
#
# COMPACT_ATOMS: atom_id res chain seq x y z
N MET A 1 -21.20 14.26 -31.46
CA MET A 1 -19.74 13.97 -31.42
C MET A 1 -19.21 13.67 -30.00
N TRP A 2 -19.85 14.16 -28.93
CA TRP A 2 -19.46 13.86 -27.55
C TRP A 2 -19.92 12.49 -26.99
N GLU A 3 -20.99 11.90 -27.53
CA GLU A 3 -21.52 10.62 -27.01
C GLU A 3 -20.72 9.40 -27.48
N ARG A 4 -20.10 9.44 -28.68
CA ARG A 4 -19.29 8.34 -29.24
C ARG A 4 -17.89 8.22 -28.60
N ALA A 5 -17.31 9.31 -28.09
CA ALA A 5 -16.05 9.28 -27.34
C ALA A 5 -16.20 8.63 -25.96
N SER A 6 -17.39 8.70 -25.36
CA SER A 6 -17.67 8.12 -24.04
C SER A 6 -17.94 6.60 -24.07
N SER A 7 -18.31 6.03 -25.23
CA SER A 7 -18.61 4.60 -25.36
C SER A 7 -17.37 3.76 -25.68
N GLU A 8 -16.42 4.32 -26.44
CA GLU A 8 -15.06 3.77 -26.64
C GLU A 8 -14.27 3.77 -25.32
N PHE A 9 -14.28 4.86 -24.54
CA PHE A 9 -13.64 4.94 -23.21
C PHE A 9 -14.20 3.90 -22.22
N ARG A 10 -15.52 3.64 -22.26
CA ARG A 10 -16.20 2.62 -21.43
C ARG A 10 -15.95 1.17 -21.90
N ARG A 11 -15.64 0.95 -23.17
CA ARG A 11 -15.28 -0.37 -23.74
C ARG A 11 -13.82 -0.75 -23.43
N THR A 12 -12.90 0.21 -23.48
CA THR A 12 -11.48 0.00 -23.22
C THR A 12 -11.17 -0.24 -21.73
N LEU A 13 -11.88 0.44 -20.81
CA LEU A 13 -11.76 0.16 -19.36
C LEU A 13 -12.30 -1.22 -18.95
N ARG A 14 -13.34 -1.73 -19.64
CA ARG A 14 -13.90 -3.07 -19.39
C ARG A 14 -12.93 -4.20 -19.74
N PHE A 15 -12.01 -3.99 -20.69
CA PHE A 15 -11.02 -4.98 -21.09
C PHE A 15 -9.75 -4.94 -20.21
N VAL A 16 -9.29 -3.78 -19.76
CA VAL A 16 -8.01 -3.65 -19.02
C VAL A 16 -8.08 -4.21 -17.59
N VAL A 17 -9.20 -4.06 -16.88
CA VAL A 17 -9.37 -4.62 -15.52
C VAL A 17 -9.45 -6.15 -15.55
N VAL A 18 -10.11 -6.71 -16.58
CA VAL A 18 -10.20 -8.16 -16.82
C VAL A 18 -8.83 -8.73 -17.18
N THR A 19 -8.00 -8.01 -17.93
CA THR A 19 -6.65 -8.45 -18.31
C THR A 19 -5.67 -8.40 -17.14
N TRP A 20 -5.85 -7.52 -16.15
CA TRP A 20 -4.98 -7.44 -14.97
C TRP A 20 -5.29 -8.51 -13.90
N VAL A 21 -6.58 -8.76 -13.66
CA VAL A 21 -7.03 -9.86 -12.79
C VAL A 21 -6.74 -11.22 -13.44
N LEU A 22 -6.96 -11.36 -14.75
CA LEU A 22 -6.58 -12.57 -15.48
C LEU A 22 -5.06 -12.71 -15.66
N ALA A 23 -4.26 -11.65 -15.82
CA ALA A 23 -2.81 -11.81 -15.84
C ALA A 23 -2.25 -12.25 -14.47
N ARG A 24 -2.83 -11.76 -13.35
CA ARG A 24 -2.48 -12.26 -12.01
C ARG A 24 -2.94 -13.69 -11.77
N ILE A 25 -4.12 -14.10 -12.27
CA ILE A 25 -4.62 -15.47 -12.10
C ILE A 25 -3.90 -16.43 -13.06
N VAL A 26 -3.79 -16.09 -14.34
CA VAL A 26 -3.19 -16.94 -15.40
C VAL A 26 -1.69 -17.05 -15.23
N SER A 27 -0.97 -15.96 -14.89
CA SER A 27 0.47 -16.03 -14.66
C SER A 27 0.82 -16.74 -13.35
N ARG A 28 -0.08 -16.76 -12.35
CA ARG A 28 0.13 -17.49 -11.07
C ARG A 28 -0.37 -18.94 -11.12
N CYS A 29 -1.35 -19.28 -11.95
CA CYS A 29 -1.77 -20.66 -12.18
C CYS A 29 -0.81 -21.43 -13.10
N ALA A 30 -0.16 -20.74 -14.04
CA ALA A 30 0.77 -21.38 -14.98
C ALA A 30 2.02 -21.98 -14.30
N GLU A 31 2.49 -21.41 -13.19
CA GLU A 31 3.68 -21.89 -12.47
C GLU A 31 3.36 -22.95 -11.40
N VAL A 32 2.13 -22.99 -10.87
CA VAL A 32 1.79 -23.84 -9.71
C VAL A 32 1.10 -25.16 -10.11
N PHE A 33 0.43 -25.24 -11.27
CA PHE A 33 -0.41 -26.42 -11.61
C PHE A 33 -0.34 -26.94 -13.06
N CYS A 34 0.67 -26.59 -13.87
CA CYS A 34 0.76 -27.09 -15.25
C CYS A 34 1.75 -28.26 -15.39
N PRO A 35 1.31 -29.52 -15.60
CA PRO A 35 2.23 -30.59 -16.01
C PRO A 35 2.79 -30.31 -17.43
N PRO A 36 4.01 -30.79 -17.75
CA PRO A 36 4.69 -30.46 -18.99
C PRO A 36 3.90 -30.97 -20.21
N GLY A 37 3.36 -30.04 -21.01
CA GLY A 37 2.64 -30.34 -22.26
C GLY A 37 1.49 -29.40 -22.61
N CYS A 38 1.01 -28.56 -21.69
CA CYS A 38 -0.20 -27.74 -21.92
C CYS A 38 0.01 -26.45 -22.74
N VAL A 39 1.23 -26.19 -23.25
CA VAL A 39 1.56 -24.94 -23.97
C VAL A 39 1.07 -24.95 -25.44
N ALA A 40 0.57 -26.06 -25.96
CA ALA A 40 0.23 -26.20 -27.39
C ALA A 40 -1.24 -25.93 -27.77
N ALA A 41 -2.16 -25.72 -26.83
CA ALA A 41 -3.61 -25.75 -27.13
C ALA A 41 -4.37 -24.41 -27.00
N LEU A 42 -3.70 -23.26 -26.83
CA LEU A 42 -4.36 -21.95 -26.60
C LEU A 42 -4.05 -20.83 -27.63
N ARG A 43 -3.90 -21.17 -28.92
CA ARG A 43 -4.04 -20.18 -30.03
C ARG A 43 -5.18 -20.66 -30.94
N PRO A 44 -6.10 -19.80 -31.46
CA PRO A 44 -5.96 -18.37 -31.87
C PRO A 44 -7.13 -17.47 -31.34
N ALA A 45 -7.29 -16.15 -31.54
CA ALA A 45 -6.78 -15.14 -32.46
C ALA A 45 -6.77 -13.75 -31.77
N ILE A 46 -5.71 -12.97 -31.95
CA ILE A 46 -5.63 -11.56 -31.53
C ILE A 46 -5.33 -10.75 -32.80
N PRO A 47 -6.16 -9.77 -33.22
CA PRO A 47 -5.74 -8.80 -34.22
C PRO A 47 -4.69 -7.86 -33.59
N GLU A 48 -3.54 -7.72 -34.25
CA GLU A 48 -2.55 -6.68 -33.98
C GLU A 48 -3.22 -5.31 -33.98
N MET A 49 -3.25 -4.59 -32.84
CA MET A 49 -3.41 -3.14 -32.75
C MET A 49 -3.44 -2.70 -31.27
N ILE A 50 -2.32 -2.79 -30.55
CA ILE A 50 -2.13 -1.97 -29.33
C ILE A 50 -0.68 -1.48 -29.27
N ASN A 51 -0.52 -0.17 -29.38
CA ASN A 51 0.71 0.56 -29.12
C ASN A 51 0.97 0.54 -27.60
N PRO A 52 2.05 -0.05 -27.08
CA PRO A 52 2.27 -0.32 -25.65
C PRO A 52 2.50 0.92 -24.76
N GLY A 53 2.26 2.14 -25.25
CA GLY A 53 2.63 3.39 -24.58
C GLY A 53 1.54 4.12 -23.76
N MET A 54 0.30 3.62 -23.64
CA MET A 54 -0.80 4.42 -23.08
C MET A 54 -1.81 3.68 -22.19
N VAL A 55 -1.40 2.88 -21.18
CA VAL A 55 -2.24 2.68 -19.97
C VAL A 55 -1.33 2.27 -18.80
N THR A 56 -1.21 3.10 -17.77
CA THR A 56 -0.61 2.69 -16.48
C THR A 56 -1.72 2.15 -15.57
N PRO A 57 -1.66 0.88 -15.11
CA PRO A 57 -2.63 0.35 -14.15
C PRO A 57 -2.56 1.11 -12.82
N ILE A 58 -3.70 1.29 -12.14
CA ILE A 58 -3.78 1.82 -10.77
C ILE A 58 -3.01 0.84 -9.88
N LYS A 59 -1.87 1.27 -9.33
CA LYS A 59 -1.04 0.46 -8.43
C LYS A 59 -1.44 0.78 -7.00
N VAL A 60 -2.06 -0.18 -6.31
CA VAL A 60 -2.30 -0.07 -4.87
C VAL A 60 -0.94 -0.19 -4.18
N THR A 61 -0.52 0.85 -3.48
CA THR A 61 0.69 0.86 -2.68
C THR A 61 0.30 0.70 -1.21
N LYS A 62 0.99 -0.19 -0.51
CA LYS A 62 0.73 -0.43 0.91
C LYS A 62 1.32 0.73 1.69
N SER A 63 0.46 1.52 2.34
CA SER A 63 0.86 2.50 3.34
C SER A 63 0.85 1.88 4.72
N MET A 64 1.54 2.52 5.64
CA MET A 64 1.71 2.04 7.01
C MET A 64 0.71 2.60 8.01
N ALA A 65 0.92 2.20 9.26
CA ALA A 65 0.04 2.37 10.39
C ALA A 65 0.67 3.28 11.47
N ALA A 66 0.41 4.58 11.43
CA ALA A 66 1.15 5.55 12.26
C ALA A 66 0.80 5.49 13.75
N SER A 67 1.79 5.72 14.63
CA SER A 67 1.60 5.73 16.09
C SER A 67 1.54 7.16 16.62
N SER A 68 0.54 7.49 17.45
CA SER A 68 0.50 8.75 18.20
C SER A 68 1.59 8.76 19.27
N ARG A 69 2.84 9.08 18.92
CA ARG A 69 3.83 9.43 19.95
C ARG A 69 3.46 10.81 20.51
N SER A 70 3.32 10.86 21.84
CA SER A 70 3.26 12.10 22.60
C SER A 70 4.34 13.06 22.09
N ARG A 71 3.85 14.23 21.66
CA ARG A 71 4.58 15.44 21.29
C ARG A 71 5.61 15.74 22.39
N ARG A 72 6.83 15.20 22.28
CA ARG A 72 7.98 15.83 22.93
C ARG A 72 8.40 16.91 21.98
N GLU A 73 8.16 18.15 22.38
CA GLU A 73 8.79 19.32 21.79
C GLU A 73 10.30 19.03 21.72
N ALA A 74 10.77 18.60 20.55
CA ALA A 74 12.16 18.71 20.21
C ALA A 74 12.41 20.22 20.18
N GLY A 75 13.11 20.71 21.20
CA GLY A 75 13.49 22.10 21.30
C GLY A 75 14.02 22.59 19.95
N SER A 76 13.50 23.73 19.51
CA SER A 76 13.86 24.36 18.25
C SER A 76 15.36 24.66 18.22
N SER A 77 16.13 23.75 17.63
CA SER A 77 17.39 24.11 17.01
C SER A 77 17.16 24.04 15.50
N GLY A 78 17.08 25.22 14.89
CA GLY A 78 16.88 25.37 13.45
C GLY A 78 17.92 24.55 12.69
N HIS A 79 17.46 23.51 12.02
CA HIS A 79 18.22 22.80 11.00
C HIS A 79 17.47 23.00 9.70
N PRO A 80 18.10 23.55 8.64
CA PRO A 80 17.46 23.70 7.35
C PRO A 80 17.08 22.31 6.82
N ALA A 81 15.97 22.24 6.07
CA ALA A 81 15.51 21.06 5.34
C ALA A 81 16.71 20.37 4.66
N GLN A 82 17.16 19.25 5.22
CA GLN A 82 18.25 18.49 4.63
C GLN A 82 17.69 17.77 3.41
N GLY A 83 18.30 18.07 2.25
CA GLY A 83 17.77 17.76 0.94
C GLY A 83 17.47 16.29 0.68
N ALA A 84 16.53 16.07 -0.24
CA ALA A 84 16.21 14.77 -0.81
C ALA A 84 17.49 14.01 -1.20
N GLN A 85 17.73 12.86 -0.58
CA GLN A 85 18.91 12.05 -0.87
C GLN A 85 18.63 11.18 -2.11
N ARG A 86 19.28 11.54 -3.22
CA ARG A 86 19.49 10.73 -4.45
C ARG A 86 20.61 9.71 -4.19
N ALA A 87 20.71 8.52 -4.79
CA ALA A 87 19.94 7.80 -5.80
C ALA A 87 20.35 6.31 -5.73
N MET A 88 19.49 5.40 -6.23
CA MET A 88 19.91 4.06 -6.66
C MET A 88 20.44 4.09 -8.11
N PRO A 89 21.48 3.30 -8.45
CA PRO A 89 21.67 2.82 -9.81
C PRO A 89 20.63 1.72 -10.13
N ALA A 90 20.27 1.61 -11.41
CA ALA A 90 19.18 0.76 -11.90
C ALA A 90 19.47 -0.75 -11.74
N GLY A 91 19.21 -1.32 -10.56
CA GLY A 91 18.80 -2.71 -10.40
C GLY A 91 17.28 -2.76 -10.31
N PRO A 92 16.56 -3.74 -10.91
CA PRO A 92 15.11 -3.65 -10.94
C PRO A 92 14.55 -3.96 -9.55
N LEU A 93 13.99 -2.91 -8.94
CA LEU A 93 13.19 -2.95 -7.72
C LEU A 93 11.84 -3.62 -8.03
N LEU A 94 11.46 -4.63 -7.25
CA LEU A 94 10.16 -5.29 -7.40
C LEU A 94 9.08 -4.53 -6.62
N GLU A 95 9.36 -4.22 -5.36
CA GLU A 95 8.42 -3.58 -4.45
C GLU A 95 9.16 -2.78 -3.35
N VAL A 96 8.52 -1.72 -2.86
CA VAL A 96 8.90 -1.02 -1.62
C VAL A 96 7.74 -1.15 -0.66
N SER A 97 8.03 -1.29 0.63
CA SER A 97 7.06 -1.13 1.68
C SER A 97 7.66 -0.34 2.83
N VAL A 98 6.90 0.60 3.34
CA VAL A 98 7.28 1.48 4.44
C VAL A 98 6.50 1.06 5.67
N GLY A 99 7.15 1.07 6.84
CA GLY A 99 6.55 0.95 8.16
C GLY A 99 6.73 2.26 8.94
N ASN A 100 6.61 2.24 10.27
CA ASN A 100 6.59 3.48 11.04
C ASN A 100 7.85 4.33 10.93
N ASP A 101 8.96 3.70 11.25
CA ASP A 101 10.28 4.30 11.31
C ASP A 101 11.28 3.44 10.52
N HIS A 102 10.81 2.53 9.65
CA HIS A 102 11.66 1.65 8.83
C HIS A 102 11.06 1.45 7.44
N SER A 103 11.92 1.22 6.47
CA SER A 103 11.58 0.97 5.07
C SER A 103 12.18 -0.35 4.62
N CYS A 104 11.49 -1.03 3.71
CA CYS A 104 11.94 -2.27 3.11
C CYS A 104 11.83 -2.22 1.59
N ALA A 105 12.89 -2.68 0.91
CA ALA A 105 12.98 -2.81 -0.54
C ALA A 105 13.10 -4.28 -0.92
N LEU A 106 12.18 -4.77 -1.74
CA LEU A 106 12.19 -6.09 -2.33
C LEU A 106 12.76 -6.03 -3.75
N LYS A 107 13.84 -6.77 -4.00
CA LYS A 107 14.50 -6.82 -5.31
C LYS A 107 13.82 -7.83 -6.24
N THR A 108 14.05 -7.71 -7.55
CA THR A 108 13.60 -8.67 -8.57
C THR A 108 14.04 -10.13 -8.36
N GLY A 109 15.12 -10.36 -7.59
CA GLY A 109 15.51 -11.72 -7.15
C GLY A 109 14.72 -12.27 -5.96
N GLY A 110 13.84 -11.48 -5.36
CA GLY A 110 13.10 -11.78 -4.13
C GLY A 110 13.88 -11.51 -2.84
N ASN A 111 15.08 -10.94 -2.93
CA ASN A 111 15.89 -10.55 -1.78
C ASN A 111 15.31 -9.29 -1.13
N LEU A 112 15.11 -9.36 0.19
CA LEU A 112 14.59 -8.26 1.00
C LEU A 112 15.72 -7.51 1.69
N VAL A 113 15.60 -6.19 1.72
CA VAL A 113 16.46 -5.31 2.51
C VAL A 113 15.57 -4.37 3.28
N CYS A 114 15.82 -4.24 4.58
CA CYS A 114 15.16 -3.24 5.41
C CYS A 114 16.18 -2.28 6.05
N PHE A 115 15.79 -1.02 6.21
CA PHE A 115 16.63 0.06 6.75
C PHE A 115 15.79 1.04 7.57
N GLY A 116 16.43 1.77 8.47
CA GLY A 116 15.76 2.63 9.46
C GLY A 116 15.85 2.09 10.88
N SER A 117 14.82 2.36 11.69
CA SER A 117 14.71 1.87 13.06
C SER A 117 14.72 0.35 13.13
N ASN A 118 15.56 -0.21 14.00
CA ASN A 118 15.67 -1.64 14.22
C ASN A 118 15.54 -2.04 15.70
N LYS A 119 14.88 -1.20 16.52
CA LYS A 119 14.79 -1.42 17.97
C LYS A 119 14.06 -2.71 18.37
N ASN A 120 13.23 -3.24 17.47
CA ASN A 120 12.45 -4.46 17.68
C ASN A 120 12.87 -5.59 16.73
N GLY A 121 13.99 -5.44 16.00
CA GLY A 121 14.41 -6.41 14.98
C GLY A 121 13.61 -6.35 13.67
N GLN A 122 12.87 -5.26 13.40
CA GLN A 122 12.06 -5.12 12.17
C GLN A 122 12.88 -5.03 10.88
N CYS A 123 14.18 -4.80 10.98
CA CYS A 123 15.15 -4.82 9.88
C CYS A 123 16.05 -6.06 9.90
N ASP A 124 15.94 -6.92 10.91
CA ASP A 124 16.72 -8.16 11.03
C ASP A 124 16.12 -9.24 10.12
N VAL A 125 16.34 -9.09 8.81
CA VAL A 125 15.91 -10.08 7.81
C VAL A 125 16.58 -11.43 8.11
N PRO A 126 15.80 -12.52 8.31
CA PRO A 126 16.38 -13.84 8.59
C PRO A 126 17.39 -14.25 7.50
N ALA A 127 18.55 -14.75 7.91
CA ALA A 127 19.65 -15.06 6.98
C ALA A 127 19.31 -16.17 5.97
N ASP A 128 18.42 -17.07 6.35
CA ASP A 128 17.91 -18.20 5.55
C ASP A 128 16.54 -17.90 4.90
N LEU A 129 16.12 -16.63 4.88
CA LEU A 129 14.86 -16.24 4.28
C LEU A 129 14.84 -16.55 2.78
N ALA A 130 13.98 -17.47 2.39
CA ALA A 130 13.74 -17.77 0.98
C ALA A 130 13.26 -16.52 0.22
N PRO A 131 13.54 -16.41 -1.09
CA PRO A 131 13.08 -15.30 -1.90
C PRO A 131 11.58 -15.02 -1.73
N LEU A 132 11.26 -13.74 -1.52
CA LEU A 132 9.89 -13.28 -1.34
C LEU A 132 9.25 -12.85 -2.67
N LEU A 133 7.94 -12.98 -2.74
CA LEU A 133 7.08 -12.46 -3.81
C LEU A 133 6.50 -11.08 -3.48
N ALA A 134 6.32 -10.79 -2.20
CA ALA A 134 5.76 -9.53 -1.73
C ALA A 134 6.21 -9.24 -0.30
N VAL A 135 6.15 -7.96 0.08
CA VAL A 135 6.45 -7.50 1.44
C VAL A 135 5.36 -6.54 1.95
N SER A 136 5.19 -6.47 3.27
CA SER A 136 4.47 -5.40 3.97
C SER A 136 5.18 -5.10 5.29
N ALA A 137 5.63 -3.86 5.46
CA ALA A 137 6.15 -3.32 6.70
C ALA A 137 5.01 -2.68 7.51
N GLY A 138 4.96 -2.99 8.81
CA GLY A 138 3.97 -2.48 9.76
C GLY A 138 4.58 -1.50 10.77
N GLY A 139 3.97 -1.39 11.94
CA GLY A 139 4.40 -0.46 12.98
C GLY A 139 5.79 -0.73 13.55
N GLY A 140 6.08 -2.01 13.80
CA GLY A 140 7.35 -2.45 14.35
C GLY A 140 7.75 -3.84 13.88
N HIS A 141 7.11 -4.35 12.82
CA HIS A 141 7.33 -5.67 12.26
C HIS A 141 7.28 -5.62 10.74
N THR A 142 7.78 -6.67 10.10
CA THR A 142 7.80 -6.83 8.65
C THR A 142 7.30 -8.22 8.30
N CYS A 143 6.40 -8.31 7.35
CA CYS A 143 5.85 -9.55 6.84
C CYS A 143 6.17 -9.72 5.35
N GLY A 144 6.49 -10.95 4.96
CA GLY A 144 6.82 -11.33 3.58
C GLY A 144 6.04 -12.56 3.14
N ILE A 145 5.69 -12.61 1.85
CA ILE A 145 5.10 -13.80 1.23
C ILE A 145 6.21 -14.52 0.49
N LYS A 146 6.52 -15.76 0.87
CA LYS A 146 7.52 -16.60 0.18
C LYS A 146 7.00 -17.06 -1.19
N LYS A 147 7.90 -17.52 -2.07
CA LYS A 147 7.54 -18.13 -3.37
C LYS A 147 6.58 -19.32 -3.27
N ASP A 148 6.62 -20.06 -2.17
CA ASP A 148 5.69 -21.17 -1.89
C ASP A 148 4.32 -20.71 -1.36
N GLY A 149 4.09 -19.39 -1.27
CA GLY A 149 2.84 -18.78 -0.79
C GLY A 149 2.74 -18.65 0.73
N HIS A 150 3.66 -19.21 1.52
CA HIS A 150 3.57 -19.08 2.98
C HIS A 150 4.00 -17.70 3.45
N LEU A 151 3.33 -17.22 4.49
CA LEU A 151 3.64 -15.96 5.15
C LEU A 151 4.73 -16.14 6.22
N VAL A 152 5.63 -15.18 6.31
CA VAL A 152 6.64 -15.07 7.36
C VAL A 152 6.65 -13.64 7.88
N CYS A 153 6.72 -13.47 9.20
CA CYS A 153 6.74 -12.16 9.85
C CYS A 153 7.85 -12.12 10.92
N PHE A 154 8.53 -11.00 11.04
CA PHE A 154 9.61 -10.78 12.01
C PHE A 154 9.61 -9.35 12.54
N GLY A 155 10.23 -9.14 13.70
CA GLY A 155 10.24 -7.87 14.42
C GLY A 155 9.40 -7.91 15.71
N LEU A 156 8.77 -6.77 16.06
CA LEU A 156 7.92 -6.63 17.24
C LEU A 156 6.80 -7.66 17.25
N ASN A 157 6.57 -8.31 18.40
CA ASN A 157 5.57 -9.37 18.51
C ASN A 157 4.77 -9.33 19.83
N ASN A 158 4.67 -8.17 20.48
CA ASN A 158 4.05 -8.04 21.80
C ASN A 158 2.56 -8.44 21.84
N TYR A 159 1.88 -8.37 20.69
CA TYR A 159 0.48 -8.74 20.54
C TYR A 159 0.28 -9.98 19.67
N GLY A 160 1.36 -10.67 19.28
CA GLY A 160 1.29 -11.80 18.37
C GLY A 160 1.16 -11.41 16.89
N GLN A 161 1.50 -10.17 16.50
CA GLN A 161 1.41 -9.71 15.10
C GLN A 161 2.35 -10.44 14.13
N CYS A 162 3.32 -11.21 14.65
CA CYS A 162 4.20 -12.11 13.89
C CYS A 162 3.84 -13.59 14.08
N ASN A 163 2.85 -13.94 14.91
CA ASN A 163 2.41 -15.32 15.13
C ASN A 163 1.49 -15.77 13.99
N VAL A 164 2.09 -16.09 12.83
CA VAL A 164 1.38 -16.59 11.66
C VAL A 164 0.59 -17.86 12.02
N PRO A 165 -0.75 -17.91 11.80
CA PRO A 165 -1.55 -19.10 12.07
C PRO A 165 -1.05 -20.32 11.29
N VAL A 166 -0.95 -21.48 11.95
CA VAL A 166 -0.43 -22.72 11.36
C VAL A 166 -1.26 -23.23 10.17
N ASP A 167 -2.56 -22.91 10.18
CA ASP A 167 -3.55 -23.29 9.18
C ASP A 167 -3.83 -22.18 8.15
N LEU A 168 -3.04 -21.10 8.15
CA LEU A 168 -3.22 -19.97 7.21
C LEU A 168 -3.09 -20.40 5.75
N GLY A 169 -2.28 -21.42 5.44
CA GLY A 169 -2.06 -21.85 4.05
C GLY A 169 -1.47 -20.76 3.15
N PRO A 170 -1.56 -20.91 1.82
CA PRO A 170 -0.99 -19.95 0.86
C PRO A 170 -1.69 -18.59 0.87
N VAL A 171 -0.91 -17.52 0.80
CA VAL A 171 -1.34 -16.11 0.88
C VAL A 171 -1.04 -15.41 -0.44
N LEU A 172 -1.98 -14.58 -0.92
CA LEU A 172 -1.84 -13.76 -2.13
C LEU A 172 -1.42 -12.33 -1.83
N GLU A 173 -1.84 -11.81 -0.68
CA GLU A 173 -1.61 -10.43 -0.26
C GLU A 173 -1.54 -10.34 1.26
N VAL A 174 -0.70 -9.43 1.76
CA VAL A 174 -0.54 -9.16 3.19
C VAL A 174 -0.52 -7.65 3.42
N ALA A 175 -1.22 -7.19 4.46
CA ALA A 175 -1.13 -5.84 5.00
C ALA A 175 -0.76 -5.92 6.48
N ALA A 176 0.38 -5.33 6.82
CA ALA A 176 0.85 -5.18 8.19
C ALA A 176 0.40 -3.81 8.73
N GLY A 177 -0.47 -3.83 9.74
CA GLY A 177 -0.87 -2.64 10.50
C GLY A 177 0.14 -2.29 11.58
N HIS A 178 -0.28 -1.57 12.63
CA HIS A 178 0.64 -1.18 13.70
C HIS A 178 1.01 -2.36 14.58
N ASP A 179 -0.03 -3.02 15.11
CA ASP A 179 0.06 -4.14 16.05
C ASP A 179 -0.71 -5.37 15.56
N HIS A 180 -1.13 -5.40 14.30
CA HIS A 180 -1.85 -6.52 13.69
C HIS A 180 -1.38 -6.76 12.25
N THR A 181 -1.68 -7.95 11.75
CA THR A 181 -1.36 -8.38 10.38
C THR A 181 -2.59 -9.03 9.78
N CYS A 182 -2.92 -8.65 8.54
CA CYS A 182 -4.01 -9.24 7.78
C CYS A 182 -3.47 -9.88 6.49
N ALA A 183 -3.93 -11.09 6.19
CA ALA A 183 -3.51 -11.89 5.05
C ALA A 183 -4.72 -12.34 4.23
N VAL A 184 -4.66 -12.15 2.91
CA VAL A 184 -5.64 -12.68 1.96
C VAL A 184 -5.14 -14.04 1.49
N ARG A 185 -5.86 -15.10 1.85
CA ARG A 185 -5.56 -16.48 1.45
C ARG A 185 -5.78 -16.68 -0.05
N ALA A 186 -5.21 -17.74 -0.62
CA ALA A 186 -5.35 -18.07 -2.04
C ALA A 186 -6.80 -18.30 -2.50
N GLU A 187 -7.65 -18.76 -1.61
CA GLU A 187 -9.09 -18.91 -1.86
C GLU A 187 -9.89 -17.59 -1.70
N GLY A 188 -9.22 -16.49 -1.32
CA GLY A 188 -9.78 -15.13 -1.29
C GLY A 188 -10.29 -14.67 0.07
N HIS A 189 -10.26 -15.52 1.11
CA HIS A 189 -10.68 -15.14 2.47
C HIS A 189 -9.60 -14.33 3.20
N LEU A 190 -10.05 -13.41 4.06
CA LEU A 190 -9.19 -12.58 4.90
C LEU A 190 -9.02 -13.19 6.29
N VAL A 191 -7.79 -13.29 6.75
CA VAL A 191 -7.45 -13.67 8.12
C VAL A 191 -6.59 -12.58 8.74
N CYS A 192 -6.99 -12.04 9.88
CA CYS A 192 -6.23 -11.05 10.64
C CYS A 192 -5.82 -11.62 12.00
N PHE A 193 -4.59 -11.32 12.44
CA PHE A 193 -4.02 -11.78 13.71
C PHE A 193 -3.13 -10.69 14.34
N GLY A 194 -2.83 -10.81 15.63
CA GLY A 194 -2.17 -9.78 16.43
C GLY A 194 -3.13 -9.11 17.41
N ASN A 195 -2.99 -7.79 17.59
CA ASN A 195 -3.85 -7.02 18.48
C ASN A 195 -5.30 -6.98 17.97
N THR A 196 -6.24 -7.41 18.81
CA THR A 196 -7.69 -7.43 18.52
C THR A 196 -8.49 -6.48 19.40
N GLY A 197 -7.85 -5.72 20.30
CA GLY A 197 -8.51 -4.97 21.37
C GLY A 197 -9.47 -3.86 20.90
N SER A 198 -9.34 -3.40 19.66
CA SER A 198 -10.22 -2.40 19.05
C SER A 198 -11.11 -2.97 17.93
N GLY A 199 -11.10 -4.29 17.73
CA GLY A 199 -11.82 -4.98 16.65
C GLY A 199 -11.14 -4.88 15.27
N GLN A 200 -9.85 -4.52 15.21
CA GLN A 200 -9.11 -4.36 13.94
C GLN A 200 -8.87 -5.69 13.18
N CYS A 201 -9.21 -6.81 13.82
CA CYS A 201 -9.21 -8.15 13.26
C CYS A 201 -10.63 -8.75 13.13
N ASP A 202 -11.68 -7.98 13.42
CA ASP A 202 -13.08 -8.45 13.36
C ASP A 202 -13.60 -8.48 11.92
N VAL A 203 -13.02 -9.37 11.10
CA VAL A 203 -13.44 -9.59 9.72
C VAL A 203 -14.91 -10.02 9.69
N PRO A 204 -15.80 -9.37 8.92
CA PRO A 204 -17.18 -9.82 8.80
C PRO A 204 -17.25 -11.24 8.24
N ALA A 205 -17.99 -12.13 8.91
CA ALA A 205 -18.02 -13.57 8.57
C ALA A 205 -18.46 -13.85 7.12
N ASP A 206 -19.35 -13.01 6.58
CA ASP A 206 -19.86 -13.14 5.21
C ASP A 206 -19.11 -12.26 4.19
N PHE A 207 -17.94 -11.73 4.56
CA PHE A 207 -17.12 -10.97 3.62
C PHE A 207 -16.54 -11.91 2.56
N GLY A 208 -17.00 -11.75 1.33
CA GLY A 208 -16.56 -12.55 0.19
C GLY A 208 -15.10 -12.30 -0.22
N PRO A 209 -14.69 -12.77 -1.40
CA PRO A 209 -13.32 -12.65 -1.86
C PRO A 209 -12.82 -11.20 -1.87
N VAL A 210 -11.57 -11.04 -1.45
CA VAL A 210 -10.92 -9.74 -1.30
C VAL A 210 -10.19 -9.33 -2.58
N LEU A 211 -10.37 -8.08 -3.00
CA LEU A 211 -9.66 -7.44 -4.11
C LEU A 211 -8.43 -6.65 -3.65
N ALA A 212 -8.54 -5.93 -2.53
CA ALA A 212 -7.46 -5.12 -1.97
C ALA A 212 -7.62 -4.97 -0.44
N ILE A 213 -6.49 -4.88 0.26
CA ILE A 213 -6.46 -4.64 1.71
C ILE A 213 -5.52 -3.50 2.08
N SER A 214 -5.86 -2.80 3.15
CA SER A 214 -4.97 -1.85 3.80
C SER A 214 -5.20 -1.87 5.31
N ALA A 215 -4.11 -1.92 6.08
CA ALA A 215 -4.13 -1.97 7.53
C ALA A 215 -3.49 -0.70 8.10
N GLY A 216 -4.24 0.05 8.90
CA GLY A 216 -3.80 1.27 9.57
C GLY A 216 -3.36 1.01 11.00
N LEU A 217 -3.35 2.06 11.83
CA LEU A 217 -2.93 1.96 13.25
C LEU A 217 -3.76 0.95 14.03
N SER A 218 -5.08 1.10 13.93
CA SER A 218 -6.02 0.35 14.75
C SER A 218 -7.31 0.04 14.00
N HIS A 219 -7.27 0.12 12.67
CA HIS A 219 -8.34 -0.25 11.76
C HIS A 219 -7.80 -0.93 10.52
N THR A 220 -8.66 -1.68 9.85
CA THR A 220 -8.38 -2.36 8.60
C THR A 220 -9.50 -2.03 7.62
N CYS A 221 -9.14 -1.72 6.37
CA CYS A 221 -10.08 -1.49 5.29
C CYS A 221 -9.84 -2.47 4.16
N VAL A 222 -10.93 -2.96 3.59
CA VAL A 222 -10.95 -4.06 2.64
C VAL A 222 -11.90 -3.74 1.50
N VAL A 223 -11.42 -3.93 0.28
CA VAL A 223 -12.24 -3.85 -0.94
C VAL A 223 -12.59 -5.27 -1.36
N GLY A 224 -13.88 -5.60 -1.44
CA GLY A 224 -14.33 -6.90 -1.97
C GLY A 224 -14.29 -6.92 -3.49
N VAL A 225 -14.34 -8.12 -4.09
CA VAL A 225 -14.42 -8.27 -5.56
C VAL A 225 -15.66 -7.65 -6.21
N SER A 226 -16.70 -7.35 -5.41
CA SER A 226 -17.86 -6.54 -5.79
C SER A 226 -17.62 -5.03 -5.72
N PHE A 227 -16.38 -4.59 -5.44
CA PHE A 227 -15.94 -3.19 -5.35
C PHE A 227 -16.57 -2.42 -4.17
N GLN A 228 -17.09 -3.15 -3.18
CA GLN A 228 -17.55 -2.60 -1.91
C GLN A 228 -16.37 -2.39 -0.96
N LEU A 229 -16.34 -1.25 -0.29
CA LEU A 229 -15.35 -0.94 0.75
C LEU A 229 -15.96 -1.17 2.13
N VAL A 230 -15.28 -1.95 2.96
CA VAL A 230 -15.63 -2.13 4.38
C VAL A 230 -14.41 -1.86 5.23
N CYS A 231 -14.60 -1.12 6.32
CA CYS A 231 -13.57 -0.88 7.32
C CYS A 231 -14.05 -1.39 8.67
N PHE A 232 -13.15 -1.93 9.49
CA PHE A 232 -13.40 -2.44 10.83
C PHE A 232 -12.23 -2.12 11.76
N GLY A 233 -12.47 -2.10 13.07
CA GLY A 233 -11.51 -1.69 14.10
C GLY A 233 -11.90 -0.42 14.84
N HIS A 234 -10.91 0.22 15.47
CA HIS A 234 -11.07 1.49 16.15
C HIS A 234 -11.75 2.48 15.20
N GLN A 235 -12.81 3.12 15.69
CA GLN A 235 -13.67 4.05 14.93
C GLN A 235 -14.66 3.43 13.95
N PHE A 236 -14.62 2.13 13.70
CA PHE A 236 -15.56 1.41 12.82
C PHE A 236 -16.38 0.31 13.55
N GLY A 237 -16.34 0.27 14.89
CA GLY A 237 -17.04 -0.70 15.75
C GLY A 237 -18.46 -0.29 16.23
N ARG A 238 -19.20 -1.24 16.85
CA ARG A 238 -20.65 -1.20 17.19
C ARG A 238 -21.16 -0.09 18.14
N LYS A 239 -20.36 0.90 18.55
CA LYS A 239 -20.83 1.98 19.43
C LYS A 239 -21.24 3.21 18.62
N ALA A 240 -22.54 3.52 18.67
CA ALA A 240 -23.23 4.57 17.93
C ALA A 240 -22.85 6.03 18.28
N SER A 241 -21.78 6.26 19.06
CA SER A 241 -21.40 7.61 19.50
C SER A 241 -20.30 8.27 18.65
N CYS A 242 -19.93 7.72 17.49
CA CYS A 242 -19.14 8.45 16.49
C CYS A 242 -19.46 7.94 15.07
N PRO A 243 -19.99 8.77 14.15
CA PRO A 243 -20.39 8.32 12.82
C PRO A 243 -19.19 8.36 11.86
N ARG A 244 -18.17 7.51 12.06
CA ARG A 244 -17.14 7.25 11.04
C ARG A 244 -17.57 6.07 10.17
N HIS A 245 -18.64 6.26 9.42
CA HIS A 245 -19.05 5.29 8.40
C HIS A 245 -18.24 5.53 7.13
N VAL A 246 -17.91 4.42 6.44
CA VAL A 246 -17.51 4.46 5.03
C VAL A 246 -18.57 5.30 4.28
N PRO A 247 -18.19 6.40 3.59
CA PRO A 247 -19.18 7.26 2.94
C PRO A 247 -20.05 6.46 1.98
N ALA A 248 -21.37 6.59 2.13
CA ALA A 248 -22.35 5.77 1.40
C ALA A 248 -22.32 6.02 -0.12
N ASP A 249 -21.76 7.15 -0.55
CA ASP A 249 -21.71 7.65 -1.92
C ASP A 249 -20.32 7.50 -2.58
N LEU A 250 -19.42 6.68 -2.03
CA LEU A 250 -18.11 6.39 -2.64
C LEU A 250 -18.22 5.73 -4.02
N GLY A 251 -19.32 5.01 -4.28
CA GLY A 251 -19.45 4.15 -5.45
C GLY A 251 -18.42 3.01 -5.45
N PRO A 252 -18.18 2.37 -6.62
CA PRO A 252 -17.24 1.25 -6.73
C PRO A 252 -15.78 1.68 -6.48
N VAL A 253 -15.17 1.12 -5.44
CA VAL A 253 -13.78 1.40 -5.03
C VAL A 253 -12.82 0.41 -5.70
N LEU A 254 -11.70 0.90 -6.22
CA LEU A 254 -10.63 0.09 -6.81
C LEU A 254 -9.41 -0.07 -5.90
N ALA A 255 -9.12 0.94 -5.09
CA ALA A 255 -7.96 0.95 -4.21
C ALA A 255 -8.31 1.64 -2.90
N VAL A 256 -7.67 1.20 -1.83
CA VAL A 256 -7.77 1.81 -0.51
C VAL A 256 -6.38 1.90 0.11
N SER A 257 -6.14 2.98 0.84
CA SER A 257 -4.95 3.16 1.67
C SER A 257 -5.38 3.74 3.01
N THR A 258 -4.83 3.21 4.09
CA THR A 258 -5.16 3.56 5.47
C THR A 258 -3.91 4.07 6.17
N GLY A 259 -4.03 5.19 6.88
CA GLY A 259 -2.96 5.74 7.72
C GLY A 259 -3.21 5.45 9.21
N ALA A 260 -2.79 6.38 10.08
CA ALA A 260 -3.09 6.25 11.51
C ALA A 260 -4.57 6.36 11.83
N THR A 261 -5.20 7.44 11.35
CA THR A 261 -6.54 7.83 11.80
C THR A 261 -7.52 8.01 10.66
N HIS A 262 -7.02 8.18 9.43
CA HIS A 262 -7.82 8.35 8.23
C HIS A 262 -7.54 7.30 7.16
N THR A 263 -8.44 7.28 6.19
CA THR A 263 -8.43 6.35 5.07
C THR A 263 -8.75 7.11 3.80
N CYS A 264 -8.07 6.78 2.72
CA CYS A 264 -8.38 7.29 1.39
C CYS A 264 -8.69 6.13 0.43
N ALA A 265 -9.71 6.31 -0.38
CA ALA A 265 -10.17 5.36 -1.37
C ALA A 265 -10.14 6.00 -2.77
N VAL A 266 -9.74 5.22 -3.77
CA VAL A 266 -9.77 5.61 -5.18
C VAL A 266 -10.92 4.88 -5.86
N GLY A 267 -11.87 5.62 -6.41
CA GLY A 267 -13.00 5.10 -7.16
C GLY A 267 -12.64 4.64 -8.57
N ARG A 268 -13.56 3.96 -9.25
CA ARG A 268 -13.42 3.59 -10.68
C ARG A 268 -13.32 4.77 -11.64
N ASP A 269 -13.80 5.93 -11.22
CA ASP A 269 -13.67 7.22 -11.89
C ASP A 269 -12.30 7.90 -11.64
N ALA A 270 -11.38 7.21 -10.95
CA ALA A 270 -10.09 7.71 -10.50
C ALA A 270 -10.18 8.93 -9.56
N ARG A 271 -11.35 9.15 -8.95
CA ARG A 271 -11.55 10.16 -7.90
C ARG A 271 -11.02 9.64 -6.57
N LEU A 272 -10.27 10.49 -5.88
CA LEU A 272 -9.83 10.25 -4.52
C LEU A 272 -10.86 10.78 -3.52
N VAL A 273 -11.21 9.96 -2.53
CA VAL A 273 -12.02 10.38 -1.39
C VAL A 273 -11.32 9.94 -0.12
N CYS A 274 -11.07 10.89 0.78
CA CYS A 274 -10.49 10.64 2.10
C CYS A 274 -11.54 10.87 3.19
N PHE A 275 -11.55 10.01 4.19
CA PHE A 275 -12.50 10.04 5.30
C PHE A 275 -11.84 9.54 6.58
N GLY A 276 -12.45 9.87 7.72
CA GLY A 276 -11.96 9.46 9.04
C GLY A 276 -11.12 10.51 9.78
N CYS A 277 -10.78 11.63 9.14
CA CYS A 277 -10.13 12.78 9.80
C CYS A 277 -11.14 13.52 10.69
N TRP A 278 -10.93 13.58 12.01
CA TRP A 278 -11.76 14.41 12.90
C TRP A 278 -10.92 15.07 13.99
N ASN A 279 -11.22 16.35 14.25
CA ASN A 279 -10.78 17.25 15.34
C ASN A 279 -9.28 17.53 15.53
N ASP A 280 -8.38 16.58 15.27
CA ASP A 280 -6.93 16.79 15.46
C ASP A 280 -6.20 17.10 14.14
N SER A 281 -6.72 16.60 13.00
CA SER A 281 -6.03 16.69 11.69
C SER A 281 -6.98 16.86 10.49
N PRO A 282 -7.75 17.96 10.40
CA PRO A 282 -8.74 18.15 9.33
C PRO A 282 -8.12 18.16 7.93
N THR A 283 -6.91 18.71 7.81
CA THR A 283 -6.24 18.95 6.51
C THR A 283 -5.84 17.66 5.78
N ALA A 284 -5.74 16.53 6.47
CA ALA A 284 -5.35 15.25 5.87
C ALA A 284 -6.44 14.65 4.95
N CYS A 285 -7.70 15.08 5.13
CA CYS A 285 -8.84 14.68 4.31
C CYS A 285 -9.31 15.79 3.34
N ASP A 286 -8.71 16.98 3.38
CA ASP A 286 -9.03 18.11 2.50
C ASP A 286 -8.44 17.88 1.10
N VAL A 287 -9.06 16.96 0.35
CA VAL A 287 -8.64 16.61 -1.01
C VAL A 287 -8.68 17.86 -1.90
N PRO A 288 -7.56 18.26 -2.53
CA PRO A 288 -7.53 19.45 -3.38
C PRO A 288 -8.53 19.37 -4.53
N ALA A 289 -9.33 20.43 -4.73
CA ALA A 289 -10.38 20.46 -5.76
C ALA A 289 -9.86 20.18 -7.19
N ASN A 290 -8.60 20.53 -7.47
CA ASN A 290 -7.95 20.35 -8.76
C ASN A 290 -6.96 19.18 -8.80
N LEU A 291 -7.11 18.19 -7.90
CA LEU A 291 -6.20 17.03 -7.86
C LEU A 291 -6.23 16.22 -9.15
N GLY A 292 -7.39 16.16 -9.83
CA GLY A 292 -7.57 15.37 -11.05
C GLY A 292 -7.49 13.85 -10.79
N PRO A 293 -7.35 13.04 -11.86
CA PRO A 293 -7.39 11.59 -11.75
C PRO A 293 -6.17 11.02 -11.02
N VAL A 294 -6.40 10.16 -10.02
CA VAL A 294 -5.37 9.55 -9.17
C VAL A 294 -5.09 8.10 -9.60
N LEU A 295 -3.80 7.75 -9.69
CA LEU A 295 -3.31 6.41 -10.00
C LEU A 295 -2.92 5.59 -8.77
N SER A 296 -2.48 6.27 -7.71
CA SER A 296 -2.02 5.64 -6.48
C SER A 296 -2.09 6.65 -5.35
N VAL A 297 -2.33 6.19 -4.13
CA VAL A 297 -2.41 7.03 -2.94
C VAL A 297 -1.67 6.34 -1.80
N ALA A 298 -0.94 7.14 -1.03
CA ALA A 298 -0.38 6.74 0.24
C ALA A 298 -0.84 7.67 1.36
N VAL A 299 -1.03 7.10 2.54
CA VAL A 299 -1.65 7.76 3.69
C VAL A 299 -0.74 7.60 4.89
N GLY A 300 -0.23 8.71 5.41
CA GLY A 300 0.67 8.75 6.58
C GLY A 300 -0.10 8.92 7.90
N GLU A 301 0.52 9.56 8.90
CA GLU A 301 -0.19 9.86 10.16
C GLU A 301 -1.34 10.85 9.96
N ASP A 302 -0.99 12.05 9.49
CA ASP A 302 -1.91 13.18 9.34
C ASP A 302 -1.72 13.88 7.98
N TYR A 303 -1.24 13.14 6.99
CA TYR A 303 -1.05 13.63 5.64
C TYR A 303 -1.33 12.54 4.61
N THR A 304 -1.56 12.97 3.39
CA THR A 304 -1.90 12.10 2.26
C THR A 304 -1.07 12.52 1.06
N CYS A 305 -0.56 11.54 0.31
CA CYS A 305 0.17 11.75 -0.92
C CYS A 305 -0.47 10.95 -2.05
N ALA A 306 -0.78 11.61 -3.17
CA ALA A 306 -1.42 11.01 -4.32
C ALA A 306 -0.58 11.19 -5.58
N VAL A 307 -0.39 10.10 -6.33
CA VAL A 307 0.20 10.12 -7.67
C VAL A 307 -0.92 10.31 -8.68
N ARG A 308 -0.85 11.40 -9.43
CA ARG A 308 -1.80 11.74 -10.49
C ARG A 308 -1.53 10.96 -11.77
N SER A 309 -2.51 10.92 -12.66
CA SER A 309 -2.42 10.30 -13.99
C SER A 309 -1.33 10.90 -14.90
N ASP A 310 -0.91 12.14 -14.65
CA ASP A 310 0.22 12.79 -15.30
C ASP A 310 1.59 12.50 -14.63
N ALA A 311 1.61 11.54 -13.69
CA ALA A 311 2.78 11.13 -12.91
C ALA A 311 3.32 12.20 -11.94
N GLN A 312 2.57 13.26 -11.64
CA GLN A 312 2.93 14.21 -10.59
C GLN A 312 2.53 13.67 -9.21
N LEU A 313 3.38 13.91 -8.21
CA LEU A 313 3.08 13.65 -6.81
C LEU A 313 2.49 14.91 -6.18
N VAL A 314 1.32 14.78 -5.54
CA VAL A 314 0.68 15.85 -4.77
C VAL A 314 0.45 15.34 -3.37
N CYS A 315 1.02 16.03 -2.38
CA CYS A 315 0.81 15.73 -0.97
C CYS A 315 0.08 16.89 -0.28
N PHE A 316 -0.76 16.56 0.70
CA PHE A 316 -1.55 17.51 1.47
C PHE A 316 -1.77 16.99 2.90
N GLY A 317 -2.05 17.90 3.83
CA GLY A 317 -2.19 17.60 5.25
C GLY A 317 -1.09 18.21 6.10
N SER A 318 -0.83 17.58 7.25
CA SER A 318 0.19 18.01 8.22
C SER A 318 1.60 17.83 7.69
N ASN A 319 2.50 18.74 8.04
CA ASN A 319 3.88 18.73 7.55
C ASN A 319 4.96 19.16 8.56
N PRO A 320 4.94 18.69 9.81
CA PRO A 320 5.89 19.16 10.82
C PRO A 320 7.35 18.75 10.51
N LEU A 321 7.54 17.67 9.76
CA LEU A 321 8.86 17.08 9.48
C LEU A 321 9.18 17.00 7.97
N GLY A 322 8.42 17.70 7.11
CA GLY A 322 8.65 17.69 5.65
C GLY A 322 8.09 16.47 4.91
N ALA A 323 7.26 15.64 5.57
CA ALA A 323 6.70 14.41 5.00
C ALA A 323 5.80 14.64 3.77
N SER A 324 5.18 15.81 3.67
CA SER A 324 4.31 16.19 2.55
C SER A 324 4.98 17.20 1.60
N ASP A 325 6.25 17.54 1.80
CA ASP A 325 7.00 18.43 0.93
C ASP A 325 7.76 17.63 -0.13
N ALA A 326 7.05 17.26 -1.20
CA ALA A 326 7.66 16.59 -2.34
C ALA A 326 8.83 17.45 -2.91
N PRO A 327 10.02 16.86 -3.12
CA PRO A 327 11.17 17.59 -3.67
C PRO A 327 10.87 18.20 -5.05
N ALA A 328 11.34 19.43 -5.28
CA ALA A 328 11.09 20.13 -6.54
C ALA A 328 11.67 19.41 -7.78
N ASP A 329 12.73 18.60 -7.60
CA ASP A 329 13.41 17.84 -8.64
C ASP A 329 13.02 16.35 -8.66
N LEU A 330 11.93 15.96 -7.97
CA LEU A 330 11.47 14.58 -7.89
C LEU A 330 11.15 13.97 -9.27
N GLY A 331 10.70 14.80 -10.21
CA GLY A 331 10.30 14.34 -11.54
C GLY A 331 9.07 13.41 -11.51
N PRO A 332 8.82 12.63 -12.59
CA PRO A 332 7.64 11.81 -12.71
C PRO A 332 7.69 10.57 -11.81
N VAL A 333 6.61 10.32 -11.07
CA VAL A 333 6.44 9.25 -10.07
C VAL A 333 5.52 8.15 -10.60
N SER A 334 5.85 6.91 -10.27
CA SER A 334 5.09 5.69 -10.61
C SER A 334 4.40 5.05 -9.40
N ALA A 335 4.89 5.29 -8.19
CA ALA A 335 4.34 4.78 -6.95
C ALA A 335 4.74 5.67 -5.77
N VAL A 336 3.90 5.72 -4.74
CA VAL A 336 4.18 6.45 -3.48
C VAL A 336 3.82 5.59 -2.28
N TYR A 337 4.57 5.75 -1.20
CA TYR A 337 4.45 5.04 0.06
C TYR A 337 4.63 6.06 1.19
N ALA A 338 3.78 6.01 2.21
CA ALA A 338 3.81 6.95 3.32
C ALA A 338 4.06 6.21 4.62
N GLY A 339 5.12 6.63 5.31
CA GLY A 339 5.53 6.42 6.69
C GLY A 339 4.76 7.29 7.69
N VAL A 340 5.17 7.31 8.97
CA VAL A 340 4.49 8.13 10.00
C VAL A 340 4.65 9.59 9.65
N PHE A 341 5.90 9.99 9.43
CA PHE A 341 6.30 11.35 9.11
C PHE A 341 7.30 11.39 7.95
N TYR A 342 7.30 10.39 7.08
CA TYR A 342 8.19 10.35 5.92
C TYR A 342 7.54 9.66 4.73
N THR A 343 7.90 10.05 3.53
CA THR A 343 7.31 9.55 2.29
C THR A 343 8.41 9.00 1.41
N CYS A 344 8.15 7.87 0.77
CA CYS A 344 9.00 7.30 -0.26
C CYS A 344 8.25 7.24 -1.58
N ALA A 345 8.87 7.74 -2.65
CA ALA A 345 8.33 7.75 -4.00
C ALA A 345 9.25 7.00 -4.95
N VAL A 346 8.68 6.18 -5.81
CA VAL A 346 9.41 5.50 -6.89
C VAL A 346 9.18 6.27 -8.18
N ARG A 347 10.25 6.88 -8.70
CA ARG A 347 10.26 7.59 -9.97
C ARG A 347 10.03 6.65 -11.15
N LYS A 348 9.60 7.17 -12.30
CA LYS A 348 9.39 6.37 -13.52
C LYS A 348 10.69 5.77 -14.09
N ASP A 349 11.84 6.31 -13.72
CA ASP A 349 13.15 5.73 -14.02
C ASP A 349 13.57 4.61 -13.05
N GLY A 350 12.71 4.26 -12.08
CA GLY A 350 12.94 3.22 -11.08
C GLY A 350 13.65 3.70 -9.82
N GLN A 351 14.06 4.97 -9.73
CA GLN A 351 14.74 5.48 -8.54
C GLN A 351 13.78 5.65 -7.36
N LEU A 352 14.18 5.14 -6.20
CA LEU A 352 13.52 5.40 -4.92
C LEU A 352 14.05 6.69 -4.31
N VAL A 353 13.15 7.60 -3.95
CA VAL A 353 13.46 8.86 -3.25
C VAL A 353 12.59 8.95 -2.02
N CYS A 354 13.20 9.09 -0.85
CA CYS A 354 12.50 9.26 0.42
C CYS A 354 12.77 10.64 1.02
N PHE A 355 11.77 11.24 1.66
CA PHE A 355 11.81 12.58 2.24
C PHE A 355 10.90 12.68 3.46
N GLY A 356 11.17 13.64 4.35
CA GLY A 356 10.48 13.79 5.64
C GLY A 356 11.39 13.45 6.82
N ASP A 357 10.84 12.87 7.89
CA ASP A 357 11.62 12.42 9.04
C ASP A 357 12.66 11.37 8.62
N ASN A 358 13.88 11.57 9.11
CA ASN A 358 14.99 10.64 8.91
C ASN A 358 15.77 10.39 10.21
N SER A 359 15.14 10.65 11.37
CA SER A 359 15.77 10.49 12.68
C SER A 359 16.26 9.06 12.98
N ALA A 360 15.68 8.05 12.32
CA ALA A 360 16.06 6.65 12.42
C ALA A 360 16.82 6.12 11.19
N GLY A 361 17.12 6.97 10.20
CA GLY A 361 17.71 6.56 8.93
C GLY A 361 16.72 5.90 7.96
N GLN A 362 15.41 6.08 8.17
CA GLN A 362 14.35 5.49 7.35
C GLN A 362 14.25 6.07 5.92
N CYS A 363 14.91 7.21 5.66
CA CYS A 363 15.09 7.76 4.32
C CYS A 363 16.49 7.44 3.74
N ASN A 364 17.39 6.80 4.49
CA ASN A 364 18.75 6.45 4.03
C ASN A 364 18.70 5.24 3.09
N VAL A 365 18.22 5.47 1.87
CA VAL A 365 18.16 4.44 0.82
C VAL A 365 19.58 3.91 0.58
N PRO A 366 19.89 2.63 0.86
CA PRO A 366 21.25 2.14 0.74
C PRO A 366 21.74 2.21 -0.71
N THR A 367 22.98 2.65 -0.90
CA THR A 367 23.63 2.86 -2.21
C THR A 367 24.40 1.65 -2.72
N ILE A 368 24.71 0.70 -1.83
CA ILE A 368 25.51 -0.50 -2.10
C ILE A 368 24.58 -1.64 -2.51
N TRP A 369 24.43 -1.83 -3.82
CA TRP A 369 23.71 -2.95 -4.43
C TRP A 369 24.43 -3.52 -5.64
#